data_AF-A0A958UUG5-F1
#
_entry.id   AF-A0A958UUG5-F1
#
_cell.length_a   1.000
_cell.length_b   1.000
_cell.length_c   1.000
_cell.angle_alpha   90.00
_cell.angle_beta   90.00
_cell.angle_gamma   90.00
#
_symmetry.space_group_name_H-M   'P 1'
#
loop_
_entity.id
_entity.type
_entity.pdbx_description
1 polymer ?
#
loop_
_entity_poly.entity_id
_entity_poly.type
_entity_poly.pdbx_seq_one_letter_code
_entity_poly.pdbx_strand_id
1 'polypeptide(L)'
;PYNLFNYATIGYQTYFNSQEEIDLIEKLYFEAYRLGEISADITLAEPVMRDANIVTMDLKAMMSSVVSANQKFSPNGFSGKDICAIARYAGISDKVTSFGIYEYKPSKDDEVSSMLISQILWYFIEGVNLRVRDDNFLETNDYQKFITLVDDQELIFYKSNKTGRWWIEIPFLQDVNNKLKKHTLLPCVHKDYLDASNGNIPERWYKAFQKNFI
;
A
#
# COMPACT_ATOMS: atom_id res chain seq x y z
N PRO A 1 21.34 -7.42 -13.12
CA PRO A 1 19.87 -7.24 -13.31
C PRO A 1 19.35 -6.26 -12.26
N TYR A 2 18.63 -5.22 -12.70
CA TYR A 2 18.11 -4.19 -11.80
C TYR A 2 16.96 -4.77 -10.98
N ASN A 3 17.27 -5.24 -9.76
CA ASN A 3 16.32 -5.95 -8.91
C ASN A 3 15.38 -4.97 -8.20
N LEU A 4 14.15 -4.81 -8.71
CA LEU A 4 13.07 -4.20 -7.97
C LEU A 4 12.75 -5.10 -6.76
N PHE A 5 12.98 -4.59 -5.55
CA PHE A 5 12.82 -5.39 -4.32
C PHE A 5 11.35 -5.65 -3.97
N ASN A 6 10.49 -4.63 -4.09
CA ASN A 6 9.07 -4.74 -3.83
C ASN A 6 8.26 -4.01 -4.90
N TYR A 7 7.10 -4.55 -5.20
CA TYR A 7 6.10 -3.96 -6.10
C TYR A 7 4.72 -4.31 -5.57
N ALA A 8 3.82 -3.34 -5.65
CA ALA A 8 2.43 -3.48 -5.27
C ALA A 8 1.53 -2.83 -6.33
N THR A 9 0.51 -3.55 -6.77
CA THR A 9 -0.54 -3.04 -7.67
C THR A 9 -1.86 -2.96 -6.91
N ILE A 10 -2.53 -1.83 -7.01
CA ILE A 10 -3.83 -1.60 -6.37
C ILE A 10 -4.86 -1.29 -7.44
N GLY A 11 -6.01 -1.96 -7.37
CA GLY A 11 -7.15 -1.65 -8.23
C GLY A 11 -7.17 -2.38 -9.57
N TYR A 12 -6.42 -3.47 -9.72
CA TYR A 12 -6.49 -4.26 -10.96
C TYR A 12 -7.84 -4.97 -11.09
N GLN A 13 -8.26 -5.22 -12.33
CA GLN A 13 -9.48 -5.96 -12.66
C GLN A 13 -9.09 -7.22 -13.43
N THR A 14 -9.45 -8.40 -12.92
CA THR A 14 -8.97 -9.70 -13.42
C THR A 14 -9.20 -9.88 -14.92
N TYR A 15 -10.33 -9.43 -15.47
CA TYR A 15 -10.66 -9.58 -16.89
C TYR A 15 -9.82 -8.71 -17.85
N PHE A 16 -9.02 -7.77 -17.35
CA PHE A 16 -8.06 -6.99 -18.14
C PHE A 16 -6.64 -7.55 -18.06
N ASN A 17 -6.40 -8.62 -17.30
CA ASN A 17 -5.07 -9.16 -17.05
C ASN A 17 -5.03 -10.64 -17.48
N SER A 18 -3.90 -11.07 -18.03
CA SER A 18 -3.68 -12.49 -18.32
C SER A 18 -3.44 -13.28 -17.02
N GLN A 19 -3.75 -14.58 -17.03
CA GLN A 19 -3.50 -15.41 -15.85
C GLN A 19 -1.99 -15.53 -15.59
N GLU A 20 -1.19 -15.55 -16.65
CA GLU A 20 0.26 -15.63 -16.59
C GLU A 20 0.89 -14.42 -15.86
N GLU A 21 0.35 -13.21 -16.06
CA GLU A 21 0.79 -12.00 -15.35
C GLU A 21 0.45 -12.05 -13.86
N ILE A 22 -0.75 -12.51 -13.52
CA ILE A 22 -1.19 -12.66 -12.12
C ILE A 22 -0.31 -13.71 -11.41
N ASP A 23 -0.07 -14.84 -12.05
CA ASP A 23 0.79 -15.91 -11.53
C ASP A 23 2.24 -15.44 -11.36
N LEU A 24 2.73 -14.57 -12.26
CA LEU A 24 4.07 -13.99 -12.15
C LEU A 24 4.18 -13.08 -10.93
N ILE A 25 3.20 -12.20 -10.71
CA ILE A 25 3.16 -11.31 -9.53
C ILE A 25 3.18 -12.14 -8.24
N GLU A 26 2.41 -13.21 -8.18
CA GLU A 26 2.36 -14.10 -7.02
C GLU A 26 3.69 -14.85 -6.81
N LYS A 27 4.31 -15.37 -7.87
CA LYS A 27 5.63 -16.05 -7.81
C LYS A 27 6.75 -15.12 -7.36
N LEU A 28 6.65 -13.83 -7.67
CA LEU A 28 7.59 -12.80 -7.20
C LEU A 28 7.23 -12.30 -5.79
N TYR A 29 6.19 -12.87 -5.17
CA TYR A 29 5.63 -12.47 -3.87
C TYR A 29 5.21 -11.00 -3.83
N PHE A 30 4.96 -10.39 -4.99
CA PHE A 30 4.47 -9.01 -5.08
C PHE A 30 3.01 -8.92 -4.62
N GLU A 31 2.62 -7.71 -4.25
CA GLU A 31 1.29 -7.47 -3.71
C GLU A 31 0.36 -7.05 -4.85
N ALA A 32 -0.84 -7.62 -4.91
CA ALA A 32 -1.83 -7.25 -5.91
C ALA A 32 -3.22 -7.25 -5.29
N TYR A 33 -3.82 -6.08 -5.22
CA TYR A 33 -5.14 -5.88 -4.66
C TYR A 33 -6.14 -5.59 -5.77
N ARG A 34 -7.20 -6.39 -5.86
CA ARG A 34 -8.28 -6.19 -6.84
C ARG A 34 -9.03 -4.92 -6.49
N LEU A 35 -9.62 -4.29 -7.50
CA LEU A 35 -10.49 -3.12 -7.31
C LEU A 35 -11.58 -3.38 -6.27
N GLY A 36 -12.26 -4.53 -6.34
CA GLY A 36 -13.35 -4.85 -5.43
C GLY A 36 -12.92 -4.96 -3.96
N GLU A 37 -11.69 -5.37 -3.68
CA GLU A 37 -11.16 -5.49 -2.32
C GLU A 37 -10.95 -4.10 -1.71
N ILE A 38 -10.31 -3.21 -2.47
CA ILE A 38 -9.99 -1.85 -2.04
C ILE A 38 -11.24 -0.98 -1.97
N SER A 39 -12.19 -1.16 -2.90
CA SER A 39 -13.48 -0.47 -2.85
C SER A 39 -14.35 -0.92 -1.66
N ALA A 40 -14.20 -2.17 -1.20
CA ALA A 40 -14.90 -2.66 -0.03
C ALA A 40 -14.26 -2.16 1.28
N ASP A 41 -12.94 -2.08 1.32
CA ASP A 41 -12.18 -1.54 2.45
C ASP A 41 -10.95 -0.77 1.98
N ILE A 42 -11.10 0.57 1.92
CA ILE A 42 -10.03 1.48 1.48
C ILE A 42 -8.83 1.48 2.43
N THR A 43 -9.01 1.04 3.68
CA THR A 43 -7.93 1.05 4.68
C THR A 43 -6.82 0.07 4.33
N LEU A 44 -7.10 -0.94 3.50
CA LEU A 44 -6.11 -1.88 2.96
C LEU A 44 -5.05 -1.19 2.11
N ALA A 45 -5.35 -0.03 1.50
CA ALA A 45 -4.38 0.72 0.72
C ALA A 45 -3.34 1.44 1.60
N GLU A 46 -3.68 1.74 2.86
CA GLU A 46 -2.82 2.57 3.70
C GLU A 46 -1.46 1.92 4.01
N PRO A 47 -1.36 0.64 4.41
CA PRO A 47 -0.07 -0.02 4.60
C PRO A 47 0.78 -0.08 3.33
N VAL A 48 0.14 -0.28 2.17
CA VAL A 48 0.80 -0.31 0.86
C VAL A 48 1.45 1.04 0.56
N MET A 49 0.69 2.12 0.76
CA MET A 49 1.18 3.49 0.56
C MET A 49 2.25 3.87 1.59
N ARG A 50 2.12 3.40 2.83
CA ARG A 50 3.10 3.67 3.89
C ARG A 50 4.45 3.02 3.62
N ASP A 51 4.45 1.85 2.98
CA ASP A 51 5.68 1.14 2.65
C ASP A 51 6.35 1.62 1.35
N ALA A 52 5.57 2.19 0.43
CA ALA A 52 6.04 2.62 -0.88
C ALA A 52 7.08 3.76 -0.81
N ASN A 53 8.10 3.69 -1.66
CA ASN A 53 9.00 4.82 -1.93
C ASN A 53 8.54 5.69 -3.09
N ILE A 54 7.96 5.07 -4.11
CA ILE A 54 7.43 5.72 -5.31
C ILE A 54 6.01 5.24 -5.49
N VAL A 55 5.09 6.19 -5.70
CA VAL A 55 3.68 5.91 -5.99
C VAL A 55 3.36 6.48 -7.37
N THR A 56 2.85 5.63 -8.25
CA THR A 56 2.37 6.02 -9.58
C THR A 56 0.89 5.70 -9.69
N MET A 57 0.14 6.64 -10.27
CA MET A 57 -1.30 6.56 -10.40
C MET A 57 -1.70 6.72 -11.86
N ASP A 58 -2.33 5.70 -12.44
CA ASP A 58 -2.86 5.74 -13.80
C ASP A 58 -4.34 6.15 -13.77
N LEU A 59 -4.68 7.24 -14.46
CA LEU A 59 -6.06 7.75 -14.51
C LEU A 59 -7.05 6.81 -15.21
N LYS A 60 -6.61 5.79 -15.94
CA LYS A 60 -7.49 4.72 -16.46
C LYS A 60 -8.12 3.88 -15.35
N ALA A 61 -7.56 3.89 -14.13
CA ALA A 61 -8.14 3.21 -12.97
C ALA A 61 -9.41 3.90 -12.45
N MET A 62 -9.72 5.12 -12.90
CA MET A 62 -10.90 5.87 -12.48
C MET A 62 -12.18 5.35 -13.16
N MET A 63 -13.30 5.41 -12.44
CA MET A 63 -14.60 5.14 -13.05
C MET A 63 -14.97 6.21 -14.08
N SER A 64 -15.57 5.81 -15.20
CA SER A 64 -15.89 6.75 -16.30
C SER A 64 -16.86 7.88 -15.92
N SER A 65 -17.62 7.74 -14.84
CA SER A 65 -18.56 8.78 -14.38
C SER A 65 -17.88 9.92 -13.62
N VAL A 66 -16.62 9.77 -13.19
CA VAL A 66 -15.88 10.81 -12.43
C VAL A 66 -14.80 11.50 -13.25
N VAL A 67 -14.77 11.25 -14.56
CA VAL A 67 -13.79 11.86 -15.49
C VAL A 67 -14.49 12.41 -16.74
N SER A 68 -13.85 13.37 -17.39
CA SER A 68 -14.32 13.95 -18.66
C SER A 68 -14.29 12.96 -19.81
N ALA A 69 -15.06 13.23 -20.87
CA ALA A 69 -15.31 12.33 -21.99
C ALA A 69 -14.04 11.71 -22.60
N ASN A 70 -13.01 12.51 -22.87
CA ASN A 70 -11.75 12.03 -23.46
C ASN A 70 -10.90 11.16 -22.52
N GLN A 71 -11.16 11.22 -21.21
CA GLN A 71 -10.47 10.44 -20.19
C GLN A 71 -11.16 9.10 -19.88
N LYS A 72 -12.41 8.91 -20.31
CA LYS A 72 -13.18 7.68 -20.04
C LYS A 72 -12.47 6.44 -20.60
N PHE A 73 -12.46 5.37 -19.80
CA PHE A 73 -11.85 4.10 -20.16
C PHE A 73 -12.74 2.91 -19.78
N SER A 74 -13.08 2.77 -18.50
CA SER A 74 -13.91 1.69 -17.98
C SER A 74 -15.11 2.24 -17.18
N PRO A 75 -16.31 1.63 -17.24
CA PRO A 75 -17.43 2.05 -16.41
C PRO A 75 -17.15 1.87 -14.92
N ASN A 76 -16.39 0.83 -14.56
CA ASN A 76 -16.04 0.49 -13.19
C ASN A 76 -14.56 0.83 -12.92
N GLY A 77 -14.31 1.50 -11.81
CA GLY A 77 -13.00 1.95 -11.37
C GLY A 77 -13.12 2.61 -10.00
N PHE A 78 -12.05 3.24 -9.54
CA PHE A 78 -12.09 4.05 -8.32
C PHE A 78 -13.02 5.24 -8.48
N SER A 79 -13.75 5.57 -7.42
CA SER A 79 -14.45 6.85 -7.31
C SER A 79 -13.45 7.97 -7.00
N GLY A 80 -13.88 9.23 -7.20
CA GLY A 80 -13.07 10.39 -6.80
C GLY A 80 -12.70 10.39 -5.32
N LYS A 81 -13.55 9.82 -4.45
CA LYS A 81 -13.29 9.72 -3.01
C LYS A 81 -12.19 8.70 -2.71
N ASP A 82 -12.26 7.52 -3.35
CA ASP A 82 -11.29 6.44 -3.13
C ASP A 82 -9.88 6.89 -3.53
N ILE A 83 -9.76 7.50 -4.71
CA ILE A 83 -8.46 7.91 -5.22
C ILE A 83 -7.84 9.05 -4.42
N CYS A 84 -8.66 9.99 -3.92
CA CYS A 84 -8.19 11.04 -3.02
C CYS A 84 -7.76 10.48 -1.66
N ALA A 85 -8.45 9.47 -1.13
CA ALA A 85 -8.06 8.80 0.10
C ALA A 85 -6.72 8.06 -0.07
N ILE A 86 -6.52 7.35 -1.19
CA ILE A 86 -5.25 6.68 -1.51
C ILE A 86 -4.12 7.71 -1.66
N ALA A 87 -4.37 8.82 -2.36
CA ALA A 87 -3.39 9.90 -2.51
C ALA A 87 -3.02 10.53 -1.16
N ARG A 88 -3.98 10.70 -0.28
CA ARG A 88 -3.75 11.17 1.09
C ARG A 88 -2.87 10.17 1.87
N TYR A 89 -3.15 8.87 1.79
CA TYR A 89 -2.30 7.85 2.42
C TYR A 89 -0.86 7.87 1.90
N ALA A 90 -0.67 8.03 0.58
CA ALA A 90 0.65 8.23 -0.01
C ALA A 90 1.33 9.50 0.52
N GLY A 91 0.56 10.57 0.71
CA GLY A 91 1.05 11.83 1.29
C GLY A 91 1.56 11.66 2.72
N ILE A 92 0.80 10.98 3.60
CA ILE A 92 1.15 10.81 5.02
C ILE A 92 2.34 9.84 5.22
N SER A 93 2.68 9.04 4.22
CA SER A 93 3.84 8.16 4.28
C SER A 93 5.15 8.95 4.38
N ASP A 94 5.95 8.71 5.41
CA ASP A 94 7.30 9.26 5.52
C ASP A 94 8.29 8.67 4.48
N LYS A 95 7.96 7.50 3.89
CA LYS A 95 8.82 6.81 2.91
C LYS A 95 8.62 7.28 1.48
N VAL A 96 7.44 7.82 1.14
CA VAL A 96 7.12 8.26 -0.23
C VAL A 96 7.93 9.51 -0.55
N THR A 97 8.82 9.38 -1.53
CA THR A 97 9.67 10.46 -2.04
C THR A 97 9.23 10.96 -3.41
N SER A 98 8.42 10.17 -4.14
CA SER A 98 7.87 10.54 -5.45
C SER A 98 6.43 10.07 -5.59
N PHE A 99 5.57 10.97 -6.07
CA PHE A 99 4.17 10.71 -6.39
C PHE A 99 3.87 11.26 -7.79
N GLY A 100 3.32 10.43 -8.67
CA GLY A 100 3.04 10.80 -10.04
C GLY A 100 1.65 10.37 -10.50
N ILE A 101 0.99 11.23 -11.28
CA ILE A 101 -0.29 10.97 -11.93
C ILE A 101 -0.03 10.89 -13.43
N TYR A 102 -0.49 9.82 -14.08
CA TYR A 102 -0.17 9.47 -15.46
C TYR A 102 -1.44 9.20 -16.28
N GLU A 103 -1.25 9.10 -17.60
CA GLU A 103 -2.31 8.84 -18.59
C GLU A 103 -3.42 9.91 -18.62
N TYR A 104 -3.10 11.14 -18.22
CA TYR A 104 -3.99 12.29 -18.41
C TYR A 104 -4.07 12.66 -19.90
N LYS A 105 -5.30 12.77 -20.40
CA LYS A 105 -5.63 13.12 -21.78
C LYS A 105 -6.25 14.51 -21.83
N PRO A 106 -5.44 15.58 -21.98
CA PRO A 106 -5.95 16.95 -21.97
C PRO A 106 -6.90 17.19 -23.15
N SER A 107 -7.96 17.97 -22.92
CA SER A 107 -8.93 18.34 -23.95
C SER A 107 -9.60 19.67 -23.63
N LYS A 108 -10.36 20.25 -24.56
CA LYS A 108 -11.07 21.51 -24.28
C LYS A 108 -12.16 21.37 -23.20
N ASP A 109 -12.71 20.17 -23.04
CA ASP A 109 -13.83 19.87 -22.13
C ASP A 109 -13.38 18.94 -20.99
N ASP A 110 -12.18 19.15 -20.45
CA ASP A 110 -11.57 18.29 -19.42
C ASP A 110 -11.69 18.79 -17.98
N GLU A 111 -12.49 19.84 -17.74
CA GLU A 111 -12.64 20.53 -16.45
C GLU A 111 -12.81 19.56 -15.26
N VAL A 112 -13.64 18.52 -15.42
CA VAL A 112 -13.87 17.51 -14.37
C VAL A 112 -12.62 16.69 -14.09
N SER A 113 -11.94 16.20 -15.13
CA SER A 113 -10.68 15.47 -15.00
C SER A 113 -9.59 16.33 -14.36
N SER A 114 -9.41 17.57 -14.82
CA SER A 114 -8.40 18.49 -14.29
C SER A 114 -8.69 18.86 -12.83
N MET A 115 -9.97 19.05 -12.47
CA MET A 115 -10.39 19.32 -11.10
C MET A 115 -10.14 18.11 -10.19
N LEU A 116 -10.44 16.90 -10.65
CA LEU A 116 -10.14 15.67 -9.93
C LEU A 116 -8.63 15.50 -9.69
N ILE A 117 -7.80 15.69 -10.72
CA ILE A 117 -6.33 15.66 -10.58
C ILE A 117 -5.86 16.69 -9.55
N SER A 118 -6.45 17.89 -9.58
CA SER A 118 -6.14 18.95 -8.61
C SER A 118 -6.52 18.53 -7.17
N GLN A 119 -7.65 17.86 -6.98
CA GLN A 119 -8.05 17.31 -5.67
C GLN A 119 -7.10 16.20 -5.20
N ILE A 120 -6.71 15.29 -6.08
CA ILE A 120 -5.72 14.23 -5.79
C ILE A 120 -4.42 14.85 -5.28
N LEU A 121 -3.89 15.84 -6.00
CA LEU A 121 -2.68 16.56 -5.59
C LEU A 121 -2.87 17.32 -4.27
N TRP A 122 -4.03 17.96 -4.08
CA TRP A 122 -4.33 18.67 -2.84
C TRP A 122 -4.32 17.74 -1.63
N TYR A 123 -4.98 16.58 -1.71
CA TYR A 123 -5.00 15.59 -0.62
C TYR A 123 -3.65 14.91 -0.40
N PHE A 124 -2.86 14.71 -1.47
CA PHE A 124 -1.47 14.28 -1.32
C PHE A 124 -0.65 15.31 -0.52
N ILE A 125 -0.72 16.60 -0.89
CA ILE A 125 -0.02 17.69 -0.20
C ILE A 125 -0.51 17.83 1.25
N GLU A 126 -1.81 17.74 1.50
CA GLU A 126 -2.37 17.70 2.84
C GLU A 126 -1.75 16.55 3.64
N GLY A 127 -1.69 15.35 3.07
CA GLY A 127 -1.05 14.20 3.68
C GLY A 127 0.42 14.45 4.02
N VAL A 128 1.18 15.08 3.10
CA VAL A 128 2.60 15.44 3.34
C VAL A 128 2.75 16.36 4.55
N ASN A 129 1.85 17.35 4.71
CA ASN A 129 1.86 18.27 5.84
C ASN A 129 1.48 17.59 7.17
N LEU A 130 0.85 16.42 7.12
CA LEU A 130 0.43 15.64 8.28
C LEU A 130 1.35 14.44 8.57
N ARG A 131 2.54 14.39 7.96
CA ARG A 131 3.54 13.36 8.23
C ARG A 131 3.97 13.38 9.70
N VAL A 132 3.97 12.19 10.31
CA VAL A 132 4.40 11.98 11.69
C VAL A 132 5.33 10.78 11.70
N ARG A 133 6.59 11.02 12.04
CA ARG A 133 7.59 9.96 12.19
C ARG A 133 7.26 9.09 13.40
N ASP A 134 6.69 7.94 13.12
CA ASP A 134 6.12 7.01 14.11
C ASP A 134 6.63 5.56 13.96
N ASP A 135 7.63 5.37 13.11
CA ASP A 135 8.28 4.10 12.80
C ASP A 135 9.52 3.81 13.67
N ASN A 136 9.85 4.71 14.59
CA ASN A 136 10.99 4.57 15.49
C ASN A 136 10.58 3.98 16.84
N PHE A 137 10.72 2.65 16.99
CA PHE A 137 10.41 1.92 18.22
C PHE A 137 11.61 1.69 19.16
N LEU A 138 12.56 2.63 19.18
CA LEU A 138 13.69 2.58 20.12
C LEU A 138 13.27 2.91 21.57
N GLU A 139 12.30 3.80 21.75
CA GLU A 139 11.79 4.20 23.07
C GLU A 139 10.51 3.45 23.42
N THR A 140 10.49 2.74 24.55
CA THR A 140 9.36 1.88 24.95
C THR A 140 8.06 2.64 25.25
N ASN A 141 8.12 3.95 25.50
CA ASN A 141 6.93 4.78 25.77
C ASN A 141 6.16 5.17 24.50
N ASP A 142 6.78 5.05 23.33
CA ASP A 142 6.19 5.51 22.07
C ASP A 142 5.28 4.47 21.39
N TYR A 143 5.25 3.24 21.91
CA TYR A 143 4.49 2.15 21.31
C TYR A 143 3.92 1.14 22.31
N GLN A 144 2.98 0.33 21.83
CA GLN A 144 2.51 -0.88 22.49
C GLN A 144 2.98 -2.10 21.69
N LYS A 145 3.52 -3.11 22.39
CA LYS A 145 3.98 -4.37 21.79
C LYS A 145 2.97 -5.47 22.05
N PHE A 146 2.62 -6.21 21.01
CA PHE A 146 1.73 -7.37 21.08
C PHE A 146 2.43 -8.58 20.47
N ILE A 147 2.35 -9.73 21.13
CA ILE A 147 2.96 -10.97 20.64
C ILE A 147 1.83 -11.98 20.50
N THR A 148 1.75 -12.62 19.34
CA THR A 148 0.81 -13.71 19.09
C THR A 148 1.54 -14.90 18.50
N LEU A 149 1.08 -16.10 18.83
CA LEU A 149 1.65 -17.35 18.34
C LEU A 149 0.74 -17.90 17.24
N VAL A 150 1.29 -18.14 16.05
CA VAL A 150 0.57 -18.73 14.92
C VAL A 150 1.43 -19.85 14.34
N ASP A 151 0.91 -21.07 14.28
CA ASP A 151 1.62 -22.25 13.76
C ASP A 151 3.06 -22.40 14.33
N ASP A 152 3.19 -22.27 15.65
CA ASP A 152 4.46 -22.31 16.40
C ASP A 152 5.46 -21.18 16.05
N GLN A 153 5.04 -20.15 15.33
CA GLN A 153 5.81 -18.94 15.04
C GLN A 153 5.31 -17.75 15.86
N GLU A 154 6.24 -17.03 16.49
CA GLU A 154 5.92 -15.77 17.19
C GLU A 154 5.83 -14.61 16.20
N LEU A 155 4.65 -14.01 16.09
CA LEU A 155 4.44 -12.77 15.35
C LEU A 155 4.39 -11.60 16.34
N ILE A 156 5.28 -10.63 16.11
CA ILE A 156 5.44 -9.46 16.97
C ILE A 156 4.85 -8.24 16.27
N PHE A 157 3.84 -7.65 16.88
CA PHE A 157 3.18 -6.44 16.42
C PHE A 157 3.55 -5.24 17.29
N TYR A 158 3.65 -4.08 16.65
CA TYR A 158 3.87 -2.79 17.28
C TYR A 158 2.75 -1.84 16.89
N LYS A 159 2.19 -1.13 17.87
CA LYS A 159 1.23 -0.05 17.65
C LYS A 159 1.83 1.26 18.13
N SER A 160 1.89 2.27 17.27
CA SER A 160 2.35 3.61 17.66
C SER A 160 1.34 4.28 18.58
N ASN A 161 1.80 4.82 19.71
CA ASN A 161 0.98 5.63 20.62
C ASN A 161 0.69 7.02 20.02
N LYS A 162 1.50 7.48 19.07
CA LYS A 162 1.36 8.81 18.43
C LYS A 162 0.24 8.84 17.40
N THR A 163 0.14 7.78 16.59
CA THR A 163 -0.75 7.74 15.43
C THR A 163 -1.76 6.60 15.46
N GLY A 164 -1.60 5.63 16.36
CA GLY A 164 -2.43 4.42 16.42
C GLY A 164 -2.17 3.41 15.29
N ARG A 165 -1.19 3.70 14.42
CA ARG A 165 -0.79 2.84 13.30
C ARG A 165 -0.10 1.57 13.76
N TRP A 166 -0.13 0.54 12.91
CA TRP A 166 0.39 -0.79 13.23
C TRP A 166 1.54 -1.20 12.30
N TRP A 167 2.45 -1.96 12.87
CA TRP A 167 3.55 -2.65 12.20
C TRP A 167 3.66 -4.07 12.73
N ILE A 168 4.18 -4.96 11.90
CA ILE A 168 4.57 -6.32 12.25
C ILE A 168 6.07 -6.49 11.96
N GLU A 169 6.76 -7.17 12.87
CA GLU A 169 8.17 -7.48 12.73
C GLU A 169 8.36 -8.62 11.73
N ILE A 170 9.26 -8.42 10.76
CA ILE A 170 9.75 -9.53 9.94
C ILE A 170 11.06 -10.03 10.58
N PRO A 171 11.11 -11.32 10.99
CA PRO A 171 12.30 -11.88 11.61
C PRO A 171 13.50 -11.79 10.66
N PHE A 172 14.65 -11.40 11.21
CA PHE A 172 15.88 -11.29 10.43
C PHE A 172 16.61 -12.64 10.38
N LEU A 173 16.91 -13.12 9.18
CA LEU A 173 17.76 -14.30 8.99
C LEU A 173 19.19 -13.83 8.78
N GLN A 174 20.04 -14.05 9.78
CA GLN A 174 21.42 -13.57 9.81
C GLN A 174 22.32 -14.12 8.69
N ASP A 175 21.93 -15.22 8.03
CA ASP A 175 22.82 -15.98 7.15
C ASP A 175 22.65 -15.77 5.64
N VAL A 176 21.69 -14.96 5.17
CA VAL A 176 21.35 -14.88 3.72
C VAL A 176 21.75 -13.56 3.06
N ASN A 177 21.75 -12.42 3.77
CA ASN A 177 22.02 -11.13 3.13
C ASN A 177 22.68 -10.08 4.04
N ASN A 178 23.95 -9.77 3.77
CA ASN A 178 24.74 -8.72 4.46
C ASN A 178 24.26 -7.27 4.24
N LYS A 179 23.16 -7.04 3.50
CA LYS A 179 22.63 -5.70 3.17
C LYS A 179 21.57 -5.20 4.15
N LEU A 180 20.89 -6.08 4.89
CA LEU A 180 19.89 -5.71 5.89
C LEU A 180 20.51 -5.99 7.27
N LYS A 181 20.65 -4.97 8.13
CA LYS A 181 21.28 -5.11 9.46
C LYS A 181 20.31 -4.91 10.61
N LYS A 182 19.00 -4.91 10.36
CA LYS A 182 17.98 -4.59 11.37
C LYS A 182 16.69 -5.37 11.13
N HIS A 183 16.02 -5.72 12.23
CA HIS A 183 14.61 -6.12 12.23
C HIS A 183 13.82 -5.12 11.38
N THR A 184 13.17 -5.60 10.33
CA THR A 184 12.42 -4.75 9.40
C THR A 184 10.97 -4.74 9.83
N LEU A 185 10.42 -3.54 10.02
CA LEU A 185 9.03 -3.33 10.38
C LEU A 185 8.21 -3.20 9.10
N LEU A 186 7.21 -4.05 8.96
CA LEU A 186 6.27 -4.02 7.85
C LEU A 186 4.99 -3.31 8.32
N PRO A 187 4.55 -2.24 7.64
CA PRO A 187 3.25 -1.62 7.93
C PRO A 187 2.11 -2.63 7.79
N CYS A 188 1.18 -2.62 8.73
CA CYS A 188 -0.01 -3.48 8.72
C CYS A 188 -1.22 -2.73 9.30
N VAL A 189 -2.39 -3.36 9.23
CA VAL A 189 -3.61 -2.87 9.88
C VAL A 189 -3.88 -3.64 11.17
N HIS A 190 -4.69 -3.06 12.07
CA HIS A 190 -5.12 -3.74 13.29
C HIS A 190 -5.81 -5.08 13.01
N LYS A 191 -6.52 -5.17 11.87
CA LYS A 191 -7.18 -6.40 11.45
C LYS A 191 -6.18 -7.55 11.27
N ASP A 192 -4.96 -7.28 10.78
CA ASP A 192 -3.92 -8.31 10.63
C ASP A 192 -3.52 -8.92 11.98
N TYR A 193 -3.50 -8.10 13.05
CA TYR A 193 -3.27 -8.60 14.41
C TYR A 193 -4.43 -9.47 14.91
N LEU A 194 -5.68 -9.07 14.64
CA LEU A 194 -6.85 -9.86 15.01
C LEU A 194 -6.88 -11.20 14.27
N ASP A 195 -6.59 -11.20 12.97
CA ASP A 195 -6.55 -12.40 12.15
C ASP A 195 -5.42 -13.34 12.62
N ALA A 196 -4.24 -12.79 12.93
CA ALA A 196 -3.15 -13.55 13.54
C ALA A 196 -3.50 -14.11 14.92
N SER A 197 -4.23 -13.37 15.74
CA SER A 197 -4.71 -13.86 17.04
C SER A 197 -5.72 -14.99 16.91
N ASN A 198 -6.37 -15.12 15.74
CA ASN A 198 -7.27 -16.23 15.39
C ASN A 198 -6.56 -17.37 14.65
N GLY A 199 -5.22 -17.35 14.58
CA GLY A 199 -4.43 -18.39 13.93
C GLY A 199 -4.23 -18.23 12.42
N ASN A 200 -4.58 -17.08 11.84
CA ASN A 200 -4.38 -16.82 10.41
C ASN A 200 -3.17 -15.92 10.18
N ILE A 201 -2.16 -16.39 9.45
CA ILE A 201 -0.98 -15.58 9.10
C ILE A 201 -1.38 -14.50 8.09
N PRO A 202 -1.07 -13.21 8.34
CA PRO A 202 -1.34 -12.15 7.38
C PRO A 202 -0.57 -12.33 6.06
N GLU A 203 -1.26 -12.31 4.93
CA GLU A 203 -0.68 -12.58 3.60
C GLU A 203 0.46 -11.61 3.26
N ARG A 204 0.31 -10.33 3.61
CA ARG A 204 1.34 -9.29 3.39
C ARG A 204 2.65 -9.64 4.12
N TRP A 205 2.54 -10.13 5.36
CA TRP A 205 3.69 -10.57 6.14
C TRP A 205 4.31 -11.82 5.54
N TYR A 206 3.50 -12.81 5.16
CA TYR A 206 3.98 -14.04 4.53
C TYR A 206 4.76 -13.74 3.24
N LYS A 207 4.24 -12.88 2.37
CA LYS A 207 4.91 -12.45 1.14
C LYS A 207 6.23 -11.74 1.42
N ALA A 208 6.25 -10.83 2.40
CA ALA A 208 7.48 -10.14 2.79
C ALA A 208 8.51 -11.07 3.42
N PHE A 209 8.06 -12.06 4.20
CA PHE A 209 8.90 -13.11 4.77
C PHE A 209 9.55 -13.95 3.66
N GLN A 210 8.76 -14.47 2.72
CA GLN A 210 9.27 -15.27 1.58
C GLN A 210 10.29 -14.52 0.74
N LYS A 211 10.08 -13.22 0.46
CA LYS A 211 11.07 -12.39 -0.26
C LYS A 211 12.43 -12.32 0.41
N ASN A 212 12.48 -12.39 1.74
CA ASN A 212 13.74 -12.35 2.47
C ASN A 212 14.51 -13.69 2.43
N PHE A 213 13.88 -14.80 2.00
CA PHE A 213 14.55 -16.09 1.80
C PHE A 213 15.19 -16.26 0.41
N ILE A 214 14.77 -15.46 -0.56
CA ILE A 214 15.16 -15.56 -1.99
C ILE A 214 16.30 -14.58 -2.28
#